data_AF-A0A167JXL3-F1
#
_entry.id   AF-A0A167JXL3-F1
#
_cell.length_a   1.000
_cell.length_b   1.000
_cell.length_c   1.000
_cell.angle_alpha   90.00
_cell.angle_beta   90.00
_cell.angle_gamma   90.00
#
_symmetry.space_group_name_H-M   'P 1'
#
loop_
_entity.id
_entity.type
_entity.pdbx_description
1 polymer ?
#
loop_
_entity_poly.entity_id
_entity_poly.type
_entity_poly.pdbx_seq_one_letter_code
_entity_poly.pdbx_strand_id
1 'polypeptide(L)' 'MKKFFYLVLLVLISHIISLIWWRSWMYEGFTGPPDVLAYFMLSDGERYYTLKEIEMFIVTLIILLIPYSFFKKIISKI' A
#
# COMPACT_ATOMS: atom_id res chain seq x y z
N MET A 1 20.48 -11.84 -4.05
CA MET A 1 19.43 -12.76 -3.55
C MET A 1 18.71 -12.23 -2.32
N LYS A 2 19.36 -12.03 -1.16
CA LYS A 2 18.68 -11.53 0.08
C LYS A 2 17.88 -10.23 -0.10
N LYS A 3 18.43 -9.23 -0.79
CA LYS A 3 17.75 -7.95 -1.06
C LYS A 3 16.45 -8.13 -1.87
N PHE A 4 16.51 -8.96 -2.91
CA PHE A 4 15.35 -9.28 -3.73
C PHE A 4 14.27 -9.99 -2.91
N PHE A 5 14.67 -10.96 -2.08
CA PHE A 5 13.76 -11.64 -1.17
C PHE A 5 13.04 -10.68 -0.20
N TYR A 6 13.76 -9.72 0.41
CA TYR A 6 13.13 -8.72 1.28
C TYR A 6 12.15 -7.82 0.52
N LEU A 7 12.46 -7.43 -0.71
CA LEU A 7 11.53 -6.63 -1.54
C LEU A 7 10.26 -7.43 -1.85
N VAL A 8 10.39 -8.70 -2.23
CA VAL A 8 9.24 -9.58 -2.48
C VAL A 8 8.40 -9.74 -1.21
N LEU A 9 9.04 -9.98 -0.07
CA LEU A 9 8.34 -10.11 1.21
C LEU A 9 7.59 -8.82 1.57
N LEU A 10 8.21 -7.66 1.35
CA LEU A 10 7.60 -6.37 1.62
C LEU A 10 6.38 -6.12 0.72
N VAL A 11 6.46 -6.47 -0.56
CA VAL A 11 5.31 -6.41 -1.49
C VAL A 11 4.17 -7.31 -1.02
N LEU A 12 4.47 -8.55 -0.62
CA LEU A 12 3.46 -9.49 -0.13
C LEU A 12 2.79 -8.99 1.15
N ILE A 13 3.57 -8.49 2.12
CA ILE A 13 3.05 -7.91 3.36
C ILE A 13 2.17 -6.69 3.05
N SER A 14 2.61 -5.82 2.12
CA SER A 14 1.85 -4.64 1.71
C SER A 14 0.50 -5.03 1.12
N HIS A 15 0.47 -6.08 0.29
CA HIS A 15 -0.75 -6.59 -0.32
C HIS A 15 -1.73 -7.16 0.71
N ILE A 16 -1.24 -7.95 1.68
CA ILE A 16 -2.11 -8.50 2.74
C ILE A 16 -2.72 -7.37 3.58
N ILE A 17 -1.90 -6.40 3.99
CA ILE A 17 -2.37 -5.27 4.80
C ILE A 17 -3.37 -4.43 4.01
N SER A 18 -3.10 -4.14 2.73
CA SER A 18 -4.02 -3.36 1.90
C SER A 18 -5.35 -4.07 1.68
N LEU A 19 -5.36 -5.39 1.52
CA LEU A 19 -6.60 -6.17 1.41
C LEU A 19 -7.42 -6.11 2.70
N ILE A 20 -6.77 -6.24 3.86
CA ILE A 20 -7.46 -6.11 5.15
C ILE A 20 -8.06 -4.71 5.28
N TRP A 21 -7.27 -3.68 4.99
CA TRP A 21 -7.71 -2.29 5.07
C TRP A 21 -8.87 -2.00 4.11
N TRP A 22 -8.78 -2.48 2.87
CA TRP A 22 -9.84 -2.33 1.88
C TRP A 22 -11.15 -2.98 2.33
N ARG A 23 -11.08 -4.20 2.90
CA ARG A 23 -12.26 -4.87 3.45
C ARG A 23 -12.86 -4.10 4.63
N SER A 24 -12.05 -3.62 5.56
CA SER A 24 -12.53 -2.80 6.69
C SER A 24 -13.17 -1.49 6.21
N TRP A 25 -12.58 -0.83 5.22
CA TRP A 25 -13.19 0.37 4.62
C TRP A 25 -14.52 0.05 3.92
N MET A 26 -14.56 -1.01 3.11
CA MET A 26 -15.74 -1.38 2.31
C MET A 26 -16.92 -1.85 3.16
N TYR A 27 -16.67 -2.68 4.18
CA TYR A 27 -17.73 -3.36 4.93
C TYR A 27 -18.00 -2.78 6.31
N GLU A 28 -17.02 -2.11 6.92
CA GLU A 28 -17.13 -1.57 8.29
C GLU A 28 -17.14 -0.04 8.32
N GLY A 29 -17.01 0.62 7.16
CA GLY A 29 -16.96 2.08 7.08
C GLY A 29 -15.69 2.68 7.69
N PHE A 30 -14.62 1.89 7.79
CA PHE A 30 -13.33 2.38 8.26
C PHE A 30 -12.79 3.48 7.33
N THR A 31 -11.88 4.33 7.81
CA THR A 31 -11.32 5.43 7.01
C THR A 31 -10.43 4.90 5.89
N GLY A 32 -10.53 5.48 4.68
CA GLY A 32 -9.67 5.16 3.55
C GLY A 32 -8.60 6.23 3.30
N PRO A 33 -7.66 5.99 2.35
CA PRO A 33 -6.77 7.03 1.86
C PRO A 33 -7.58 8.13 1.13
N PRO A 34 -6.94 9.22 0.68
CA PRO A 34 -7.56 10.15 -0.27
C PRO A 34 -8.04 9.42 -1.56
N ASP A 35 -8.78 10.12 -2.42
CA ASP A 35 -9.31 9.56 -3.68
C ASP A 35 -8.47 9.98 -4.88
N VAL A 36 -7.14 9.89 -4.78
CA VAL A 36 -6.25 10.44 -5.81
C VAL A 36 -6.43 9.71 -7.14
N LEU A 37 -6.40 8.37 -7.13
CA LEU A 37 -6.50 7.58 -8.36
C LEU A 37 -7.89 7.70 -8.97
N ALA A 38 -8.93 7.61 -8.14
CA ALA A 38 -10.30 7.72 -8.60
C ALA A 38 -10.59 9.10 -9.22
N TYR A 39 -10.08 10.17 -8.62
CA TYR A 39 -10.22 11.53 -9.12
C TYR A 39 -9.54 11.70 -10.49
N PHE A 40 -8.28 11.28 -10.64
CA PHE A 40 -7.56 11.42 -11.90
C PHE A 40 -8.10 10.53 -13.03
N MET A 41 -8.71 9.39 -12.69
CA MET A 41 -9.27 8.46 -13.66
C MET A 41 -10.76 8.66 -13.94
N LEU A 42 -11.39 9.67 -13.32
CA LEU A 42 -12.83 9.97 -13.45
C LEU A 42 -13.69 8.71 -13.27
N SER A 43 -13.33 7.86 -12.32
CA SER A 43 -13.97 6.56 -12.14
C SER A 43 -15.20 6.64 -11.24
N ASP A 44 -16.24 5.90 -11.60
CA ASP A 44 -17.43 5.67 -10.80
C ASP A 44 -17.72 4.16 -10.61
N GLY A 45 -18.67 3.85 -9.73
CA GLY A 45 -19.17 2.49 -9.49
C GLY A 45 -18.07 1.48 -9.11
N GLU A 46 -18.08 0.30 -9.75
CA GLU A 46 -17.13 -0.78 -9.48
C GLU A 46 -15.67 -0.38 -9.67
N ARG A 47 -15.40 0.50 -10.64
CA ARG A 47 -14.03 0.96 -10.93
C ARG A 47 -13.47 1.81 -9.80
N TYR A 48 -14.33 2.55 -9.09
CA TYR A 48 -13.92 3.30 -7.90
C TYR A 48 -13.36 2.35 -6.82
N TYR A 49 -14.02 1.23 -6.55
CA TYR A 49 -13.57 0.26 -5.54
C TYR A 49 -12.24 -0.39 -5.90
N THR A 50 -12.05 -0.75 -7.17
CA THR A 50 -10.77 -1.30 -7.66
C THR A 50 -9.64 -0.28 -7.53
N LEU A 51 -9.87 0.98 -7.92
CA LEU A 51 -8.85 2.02 -7.76
C LEU A 51 -8.56 2.31 -6.29
N LYS A 52 -9.58 2.20 -5.42
CA LYS A 52 -9.39 2.35 -3.98
C LYS A 52 -8.51 1.26 -3.38
N GLU A 53 -8.69 0.01 -3.81
CA GLU A 53 -7.82 -1.11 -3.42
C GLU A 53 -6.37 -0.85 -3.85
N ILE A 54 -6.17 -0.42 -5.09
CA ILE A 54 -4.84 -0.10 -5.63
C ILE A 54 -4.20 1.07 -4.85
N GLU A 55 -4.97 2.11 -4.53
CA GLU A 55 -4.48 3.25 -3.77
C GLU A 55 -4.04 2.84 -2.36
N MET A 56 -4.84 2.02 -1.67
CA MET A 56 -4.46 1.46 -0.36
C MET A 56 -3.20 0.60 -0.45
N PHE A 57 -3.05 -0.20 -1.51
CA PHE A 57 -1.83 -0.98 -1.74
C PHE A 57 -0.60 -0.08 -1.92
N ILE A 58 -0.69 0.95 -2.77
CA ILE A 58 0.41 1.89 -3.02
C ILE A 58 0.79 2.63 -1.74
N VAL A 59 -0.19 3.14 -0.99
CA VAL A 59 0.04 3.83 0.29
C VAL A 59 0.74 2.91 1.29
N THR A 60 0.25 1.68 1.45
CA THR A 60 0.84 0.69 2.35
C THR A 60 2.28 0.36 1.96
N LEU A 61 2.51 0.15 0.66
CA LEU A 61 3.84 -0.13 0.12
C LEU A 61 4.82 1.01 0.41
N ILE A 62 4.41 2.26 0.19
CA ILE A 62 5.24 3.45 0.48
C ILE A 62 5.55 3.54 1.97
N ILE A 63 4.54 3.37 2.83
CA ILE A 63 4.69 3.41 4.29
C ILE A 63 5.70 2.36 4.76
N LEU A 64 5.71 1.15 4.18
CA LEU A 64 6.65 0.10 4.56
C LEU A 64 8.05 0.29 3.93
N LEU A 65 8.14 0.88 2.74
CA LEU A 65 9.42 1.16 2.07
C LEU A 65 10.22 2.27 2.76
N ILE A 66 9.57 3.30 3.32
CA ILE A 66 10.24 4.42 3.98
C ILE A 66 11.14 3.94 5.15
N PRO A 67 10.63 3.20 6.16
CA PRO A 67 11.45 2.64 7.23
C PRO A 67 12.53 1.72 6.70
N TYR A 68 12.22 0.84 5.74
CA TYR A 68 13.21 -0.06 5.16
C TYR A 68 14.41 0.70 4.56
N SER A 69 14.13 1.79 3.83
CA SER A 69 15.17 2.64 3.24
C SER A 69 16.00 3.37 4.31
N PHE A 70 15.37 3.82 5.39
CA PHE A 70 16.01 4.53 6.48
C PHE A 70 16.91 3.61 7.32
N PHE A 71 16.39 2.44 7.74
CA PHE A 71 17.16 1.42 8.48
C PHE A 71 18.39 0.96 7.70
N LYS A 72 18.23 0.72 6.39
CA LYS A 72 19.34 0.34 5.51
C LYS A 72 20.45 1.40 5.52
N LYS A 73 20.09 2.68 5.47
CA LYS A 73 21.04 3.80 5.47
C LYS A 73 21.79 3.92 6.79
N ILE A 74 21.14 3.65 7.93
CA ILE A 74 21.77 3.65 9.25
C ILE A 74 22.79 2.50 9.36
N ILE A 75 22.37 1.27 9.05
CA ILE A 75 23.23 0.09 9.17
C ILE A 75 24.46 0.19 8.27
N SER A 76 24.34 0.80 7.08
CA SER A 76 25.50 0.98 6.19
C SER A 76 26.53 2.01 6.63
N LYS A 77 26.21 2.83 7.65
CA LYS A 77 27.11 3.86 8.20
C LYS A 77 27.86 3.41 9.45
N ILE A 78 27.49 2.25 10.01
CA ILE A 78 28.13 1.60 11.16
C ILE A 78 29.09 0.55 10.60
#